data_AF-A0A9W4IQV3-F1
#
_entry.id   AF-A0A9W4IQV3-F1
#
_cell.length_a   1.000
_cell.length_b   1.000
_cell.length_c   1.000
_cell.angle_alpha   90.00
_cell.angle_beta   90.00
_cell.angle_gamma   90.00
#
_symmetry.space_group_name_H-M   'P 1'
#
loop_
_entity.id
_entity.type
_entity.pdbx_description
1 polymer ?
#
loop_
_entity_poly.entity_id
_entity_poly.type
_entity_poly.pdbx_seq_one_letter_code
_entity_poly.pdbx_strand_id
1 'polypeptide(L)'
;MYDVITKITWLLAVISILLLRSQAQFVSEDECATRVHAIIARGQGGGDDLNVMSTLSDLILQEIPGSTTLGLPYDHKNVLTDAAKRDTVHDGAVLMQEFVQEYAASCPKTKIVVVGYSMVRAEFNMSCPGVSFRMTP
;
A
#
# COMPACT_ATOMS: atom_id res chain seq x y z
N MET A 1 42.99 7.89 -11.38
CA MET A 1 42.26 6.83 -10.63
C MET A 1 41.27 7.40 -9.63
N TYR A 2 41.62 8.41 -8.83
CA TYR A 2 40.71 9.01 -7.82
C TYR A 2 39.49 9.75 -8.41
N ASP A 3 39.64 10.37 -9.58
CA ASP A 3 38.58 11.10 -10.31
C ASP A 3 37.46 10.17 -10.83
N VAL A 4 37.83 8.95 -11.22
CA VAL A 4 36.89 7.93 -11.70
C VAL A 4 36.10 7.35 -10.52
N ILE A 5 36.78 7.10 -9.39
CA ILE A 5 36.15 6.58 -8.17
C ILE A 5 35.14 7.58 -7.61
N THR A 6 35.49 8.87 -7.56
CA THR A 6 34.58 9.92 -7.08
C THR A 6 33.33 10.05 -7.96
N LYS A 7 33.46 10.02 -9.29
CA LYS A 7 32.30 10.02 -10.19
C LYS A 7 31.39 8.81 -10.03
N ILE A 8 31.94 7.62 -9.83
CA ILE A 8 31.17 6.39 -9.60
C ILE A 8 30.41 6.48 -8.26
N THR A 9 31.05 6.96 -7.20
CA THR A 9 30.38 7.13 -5.90
C THR A 9 29.24 8.15 -5.95
N TRP A 10 29.40 9.23 -6.73
CA TRP A 10 28.34 10.22 -6.94
C TRP A 10 27.16 9.65 -7.75
N LEU A 11 27.44 8.89 -8.80
CA LEU A 11 26.40 8.22 -9.60
C LEU A 11 25.60 7.21 -8.78
N LEU A 12 26.27 6.40 -7.95
CA LEU A 12 25.61 5.45 -7.07
C LEU A 12 24.73 6.15 -6.02
N ALA A 13 25.21 7.25 -5.42
CA ALA A 13 24.43 8.03 -4.46
C ALA A 13 23.16 8.64 -5.09
N VAL A 14 23.25 9.19 -6.31
CA VAL A 14 22.09 9.74 -7.02
C VAL A 14 21.09 8.66 -7.41
N ILE A 15 21.55 7.48 -7.84
CA ILE A 15 20.70 6.32 -8.14
C ILE A 15 20.00 5.81 -6.87
N SER A 16 20.69 5.76 -5.73
CA SER A 16 20.07 5.40 -4.44
C SER A 16 19.00 6.40 -4.00
N ILE A 17 19.17 7.70 -4.28
CA ILE A 17 18.15 8.73 -3.99
C ILE A 17 16.95 8.61 -4.93
N LEU A 18 17.17 8.27 -6.21
CA LEU A 18 16.08 8.02 -7.18
C LEU A 18 15.31 6.70 -6.91
N LEU A 19 15.93 5.75 -6.20
CA LEU A 19 15.30 4.49 -5.77
C LEU A 19 14.50 4.62 -4.47
N LEU A 20 14.66 5.70 -3.70
CA LEU A 20 13.65 6.15 -2.74
C LEU A 20 12.49 6.77 -3.52
N ARG A 21 11.72 5.94 -4.24
CA ARG A 21 10.35 6.30 -4.59
C ARG A 21 9.63 6.48 -3.26
N SER A 22 9.45 7.73 -2.85
CA SER A 22 8.47 8.09 -1.84
C SER A 22 7.17 7.41 -2.24
N GLN A 23 6.66 6.57 -1.33
CA GLN A 23 5.37 5.93 -1.46
C GLN A 23 4.30 6.98 -1.20
N ALA A 24 4.26 8.01 -2.04
CA ALA A 24 3.28 9.08 -1.92
C ALA A 24 2.17 8.82 -2.92
N GLN A 25 0.92 8.75 -2.44
CA GLN A 25 -0.28 8.69 -3.28
C GLN A 25 -0.78 10.09 -3.64
N PHE A 26 0.13 10.97 -4.03
CA PHE A 26 -0.28 12.25 -4.61
C PHE A 26 -0.83 11.99 -6.02
N VAL A 27 -2.16 11.98 -6.11
CA VAL A 27 -2.91 11.76 -7.35
C VAL A 27 -3.48 13.11 -7.79
N SER A 28 -3.39 13.44 -9.09
CA SER A 28 -4.00 14.67 -9.59
C SER A 28 -5.53 14.58 -9.56
N GLU A 29 -6.23 15.72 -9.47
CA GLU A 29 -7.70 15.71 -9.35
C GLU A 29 -8.42 14.99 -10.51
N ASP A 30 -7.81 14.95 -11.70
CA ASP A 30 -8.32 14.25 -12.88
C ASP A 30 -8.14 12.73 -12.82
N GLU A 31 -7.24 12.24 -11.97
CA GLU A 31 -6.98 10.81 -11.74
C GLU A 31 -7.73 10.26 -10.50
N CYS A 32 -8.47 11.11 -9.79
CA CYS A 32 -9.30 10.70 -8.66
C CYS A 32 -10.41 9.73 -9.10
N ALA A 33 -10.66 8.70 -8.29
CA ALA A 33 -11.80 7.82 -8.53
C ALA A 33 -13.11 8.60 -8.38
N THR A 34 -13.99 8.43 -9.36
CA THR A 34 -15.33 9.03 -9.37
C THR A 34 -16.29 8.35 -8.40
N ARG A 35 -15.99 7.11 -8.00
CA ARG A 35 -16.79 6.32 -7.07
C ARG A 35 -16.00 5.93 -5.83
N VAL A 36 -15.14 4.92 -5.97
CA VAL A 36 -14.40 4.33 -4.86
C VAL A 36 -12.92 4.22 -5.22
N HIS A 37 -12.05 4.60 -4.28
CA HIS A 37 -10.65 4.23 -4.30
C HIS A 37 -10.42 3.08 -3.32
N ALA A 38 -10.07 1.90 -3.82
CA ALA A 38 -9.85 0.72 -3.02
C ALA A 38 -8.35 0.52 -2.74
N ILE A 39 -7.98 0.55 -1.46
CA ILE A 39 -6.63 0.24 -0.98
C ILE A 39 -6.63 -1.20 -0.46
N ILE A 40 -5.78 -2.04 -1.03
CA ILE A 40 -5.79 -3.48 -0.81
C ILE A 40 -4.46 -3.89 -0.18
N ALA A 41 -4.51 -4.31 1.08
CA ALA A 41 -3.38 -4.86 1.80
C ALA A 41 -3.45 -6.40 1.82
N ARG A 42 -2.28 -7.05 1.79
CA ARG A 42 -2.16 -8.49 1.45
C ARG A 42 -1.73 -9.31 2.67
N GLY A 43 -1.95 -10.62 2.63
CA GLY A 43 -1.41 -11.50 3.68
C GLY A 43 0.10 -11.70 3.53
N GLN A 44 0.75 -12.19 4.61
CA GLN A 44 2.11 -12.72 4.54
C GLN A 44 2.18 -13.92 3.58
N GLY A 45 3.14 -13.93 2.67
CA GLY A 45 3.37 -15.03 1.74
C GLY A 45 4.08 -14.60 0.46
N GLY A 46 4.87 -15.51 -0.12
CA GLY A 46 5.55 -15.31 -1.41
C GLY A 46 4.84 -15.97 -2.60
N GLY A 47 3.73 -16.70 -2.36
CA GLY A 47 2.99 -17.45 -3.37
C GLY A 47 2.00 -16.61 -4.17
N ASP A 48 1.44 -17.22 -5.23
CA ASP A 48 0.40 -16.66 -6.11
C ASP A 48 -0.99 -16.58 -5.43
N ASP A 49 -1.00 -16.40 -4.11
CA ASP A 49 -2.19 -16.05 -3.30
C ASP A 49 -2.76 -14.66 -3.72
N LEU A 50 -2.06 -14.01 -4.67
CA LEU A 50 -2.53 -12.99 -5.60
C LEU A 50 -3.95 -13.24 -6.11
N ASN A 51 -4.40 -14.49 -6.29
CA ASN A 51 -5.70 -14.76 -6.87
C ASN A 51 -6.86 -14.09 -6.12
N VAL A 52 -6.91 -14.11 -4.79
CA VAL A 52 -8.09 -13.56 -4.09
C VAL A 52 -8.10 -12.03 -4.11
N MET A 53 -6.95 -11.39 -3.86
CA MET A 53 -6.87 -9.93 -3.83
C MET A 53 -6.84 -9.31 -5.24
N SER A 54 -6.27 -10.00 -6.23
CA SER A 54 -6.38 -9.61 -7.64
C SER A 54 -7.81 -9.78 -8.14
N THR A 55 -8.44 -10.94 -7.89
CA THR A 55 -9.84 -11.16 -8.28
C THR A 55 -10.76 -10.13 -7.62
N LEU A 56 -10.53 -9.78 -6.36
CA LEU A 56 -11.29 -8.72 -5.71
C LEU A 56 -11.04 -7.34 -6.36
N SER A 57 -9.80 -7.03 -6.72
CA SER A 57 -9.47 -5.80 -7.45
C SER A 57 -10.24 -5.74 -8.77
N ASP A 58 -10.21 -6.83 -9.54
CA ASP A 58 -10.88 -6.93 -10.83
C ASP A 58 -12.40 -6.82 -10.67
N LEU A 59 -12.96 -7.47 -9.64
CA LEU A 59 -14.39 -7.39 -9.33
C LEU A 59 -14.82 -5.97 -8.95
N ILE A 60 -14.02 -5.24 -8.14
CA ILE A 60 -14.32 -3.84 -7.80
C ILE A 60 -14.33 -2.97 -9.06
N LEU A 61 -13.35 -3.15 -9.94
CA LEU A 61 -13.26 -2.39 -11.19
C LEU A 61 -14.41 -2.73 -12.15
N GLN A 62 -14.85 -4.00 -12.17
CA GLN A 62 -15.94 -4.48 -13.01
C GLN A 62 -17.32 -4.02 -12.50
N GLU A 63 -17.60 -4.20 -11.22
CA GLU A 63 -18.92 -3.95 -10.62
C GLU A 63 -19.14 -2.47 -10.28
N ILE A 64 -18.07 -1.70 -10.10
CA ILE A 64 -18.15 -0.28 -9.75
C ILE A 64 -17.34 0.56 -10.75
N PRO A 65 -17.88 0.80 -11.96
CA PRO A 65 -17.23 1.60 -12.99
C PRO A 65 -16.83 2.99 -12.47
N GLY A 66 -15.61 3.42 -12.79
CA GLY A 66 -15.04 4.67 -12.32
C GLY A 66 -14.40 4.60 -10.92
N SER A 67 -14.23 3.39 -10.39
CA SER A 67 -13.39 3.11 -9.22
C SER A 67 -11.93 2.88 -9.63
N THR A 68 -11.02 3.03 -8.67
CA THR A 68 -9.61 2.69 -8.82
C THR A 68 -9.18 1.76 -7.70
N THR A 69 -8.16 0.95 -7.95
CA THR A 69 -7.62 0.00 -6.97
C THR A 69 -6.12 0.19 -6.84
N LEU A 70 -5.59 -0.05 -5.64
CA LEU A 70 -4.18 0.03 -5.32
C LEU A 70 -3.80 -1.07 -4.33
N GLY A 71 -2.70 -1.78 -4.61
CA GLY A 71 -2.07 -2.65 -3.62
C GLY A 71 -1.12 -1.88 -2.70
N LEU A 72 -1.26 -2.04 -1.39
CA LEU A 72 -0.35 -1.46 -0.40
C LEU A 72 1.07 -2.06 -0.55
N PRO A 73 2.11 -1.26 -0.84
CA PRO A 73 3.43 -1.82 -1.16
C PRO A 73 4.29 -1.94 0.10
N TYR A 74 4.08 -3.00 0.87
CA TYR A 74 4.89 -3.32 2.05
C TYR A 74 5.51 -4.72 1.96
N ASP A 75 6.54 -5.00 2.76
CA ASP A 75 7.24 -6.29 2.72
C ASP A 75 6.43 -7.39 3.41
N HIS A 76 5.82 -8.25 2.60
CA HIS A 76 4.96 -9.37 3.02
C HIS A 76 5.56 -10.75 2.73
N LYS A 77 6.67 -10.84 1.99
CA LYS A 77 7.10 -12.10 1.36
C LYS A 77 7.95 -12.99 2.27
N ASN A 78 8.75 -12.41 3.16
CA ASN A 78 9.79 -13.14 3.91
C ASN A 78 9.78 -12.84 5.42
N VAL A 79 8.59 -12.76 6.01
CA VAL A 79 8.42 -12.48 7.43
C VAL A 79 8.55 -13.77 8.26
N LEU A 80 9.78 -14.17 8.55
CA LEU A 80 10.08 -15.49 9.15
C LEU A 80 10.15 -15.50 10.69
N THR A 81 10.13 -14.33 11.33
CA THR A 81 10.22 -14.21 12.80
C THR A 81 9.06 -13.37 13.34
N ASP A 82 8.70 -13.58 14.61
CA ASP A 82 7.66 -12.78 15.28
C ASP A 82 8.06 -11.31 15.41
N ALA A 83 9.35 -11.00 15.53
CA ALA A 83 9.84 -9.63 15.53
C ALA A 83 9.62 -8.98 14.16
N ALA A 84 10.09 -9.62 13.09
CA ALA A 84 9.86 -9.14 11.72
C ALA A 84 8.36 -9.00 11.42
N LYS A 85 7.52 -9.89 11.96
CA LYS A 85 6.07 -9.81 11.80
C LYS A 85 5.46 -8.58 12.46
N ARG A 86 5.92 -8.20 13.64
CA ARG A 86 5.48 -6.97 14.28
C ARG A 86 5.95 -5.74 13.52
N ASP A 87 7.19 -5.75 13.05
CA ASP A 87 7.77 -4.62 12.31
C ASP A 87 7.03 -4.44 10.97
N THR A 88 6.81 -5.51 10.20
CA THR A 88 5.99 -5.49 8.98
C THR A 88 4.57 -4.97 9.25
N VAL A 89 3.92 -5.42 10.33
CA VAL A 89 2.57 -4.95 10.69
C VAL A 89 2.58 -3.47 11.05
N HIS A 90 3.61 -3.01 11.76
CA HIS A 90 3.75 -1.60 12.11
C HIS A 90 3.96 -0.74 10.85
N ASP A 91 4.89 -1.13 9.99
CA ASP A 91 5.22 -0.41 8.76
C ASP A 91 4.03 -0.38 7.80
N GLY A 92 3.32 -1.50 7.64
CA GLY A 92 2.08 -1.57 6.85
C GLY A 92 0.97 -0.68 7.41
N ALA A 93 0.83 -0.61 8.74
CA ALA A 93 -0.14 0.26 9.40
C ALA A 93 0.16 1.75 9.14
N VAL A 94 1.43 2.16 9.30
CA VAL A 94 1.88 3.54 9.04
C VAL A 94 1.68 3.90 7.57
N LEU A 95 2.13 3.04 6.65
CA LEU A 95 1.99 3.25 5.22
C LEU A 95 0.52 3.40 4.80
N MET A 96 -0.36 2.57 5.36
CA MET A 96 -1.79 2.67 5.10
C MET A 96 -2.38 3.99 5.58
N GLN A 97 -1.94 4.51 6.74
CA GLN A 97 -2.40 5.82 7.22
C GLN A 97 -1.96 6.93 6.29
N GLU A 98 -0.69 6.91 5.85
CA GLU A 98 -0.14 7.89 4.91
C GLU A 98 -0.93 7.88 3.60
N PHE A 99 -1.17 6.70 3.04
CA PHE A 99 -1.90 6.53 1.78
C PHE A 99 -3.34 7.07 1.86
N VAL A 100 -4.04 6.75 2.95
CA VAL A 100 -5.41 7.25 3.17
C VAL A 100 -5.41 8.77 3.35
N GLN A 101 -4.48 9.32 4.14
CA GLN A 101 -4.42 10.76 4.41
C GLN A 101 -4.09 11.56 3.16
N GLU A 102 -3.10 11.12 2.39
CA GLU A 102 -2.69 11.79 1.15
C GLU A 102 -3.78 11.70 0.09
N TYR A 103 -4.40 10.53 -0.09
CA TYR A 103 -5.49 10.37 -1.06
C TYR A 103 -6.74 11.16 -0.65
N ALA A 104 -7.04 11.26 0.63
CA ALA A 104 -8.15 12.10 1.10
C ALA A 104 -7.86 13.61 0.90
N ALA A 105 -6.59 14.01 1.01
CA ALA A 105 -6.16 15.38 0.76
C ALA A 105 -6.23 15.76 -0.73
N SER A 106 -5.87 14.84 -1.64
CA SER A 106 -5.95 15.06 -3.09
C SER A 106 -7.37 14.88 -3.64
N CYS A 107 -8.13 13.91 -3.12
CA CYS A 107 -9.44 13.52 -3.62
C CYS A 107 -10.53 13.59 -2.53
N PRO A 108 -10.86 14.78 -1.98
CA PRO A 108 -11.73 14.91 -0.80
C PRO A 108 -13.19 14.46 -1.01
N LYS A 109 -13.62 14.29 -2.26
CA LYS A 109 -14.98 13.85 -2.63
C LYS A 109 -15.09 12.33 -2.85
N THR A 110 -13.97 11.62 -2.91
CA THR A 110 -13.92 10.20 -3.23
C THR A 110 -14.11 9.36 -1.98
N LYS A 111 -14.77 8.20 -2.11
CA LYS A 111 -14.89 7.24 -1.02
C LYS A 111 -13.68 6.32 -1.03
N ILE A 112 -12.98 6.21 0.10
CA ILE A 112 -11.86 5.28 0.26
C ILE A 112 -12.37 4.00 0.91
N VAL A 113 -12.05 2.86 0.33
CA VAL A 113 -12.33 1.53 0.89
C VAL A 113 -11.00 0.84 1.12
N VAL A 114 -10.79 0.33 2.33
CA VAL A 114 -9.59 -0.45 2.63
C VAL A 114 -9.99 -1.91 2.81
N VAL A 115 -9.31 -2.81 2.10
CA VAL A 115 -9.53 -4.25 2.21
C VAL A 115 -8.24 -4.95 2.61
N GLY A 116 -8.35 -5.83 3.60
CA GLY A 116 -7.22 -6.55 4.16
C GLY A 116 -7.53 -8.03 4.39
N TYR A 117 -6.57 -8.90 4.10
CA TYR A 117 -6.66 -10.34 4.38
C TYR A 117 -5.54 -10.80 5.33
N SER A 118 -5.88 -11.64 6.30
CA SER A 118 -4.93 -12.28 7.23
C SER A 118 -4.13 -11.30 8.10
N MET A 119 -2.89 -10.96 7.72
CA MET A 119 -1.93 -10.16 8.48
C MET A 119 -2.39 -8.70 8.67
N VAL A 120 -3.10 -8.20 7.67
CA VAL A 120 -3.65 -6.83 7.63
C VAL A 120 -4.62 -6.55 8.76
N ARG A 121 -5.26 -7.56 9.35
CA ARG A 121 -6.15 -7.33 10.51
C ARG A 121 -5.39 -6.68 11.67
N ALA A 122 -4.12 -7.06 11.87
CA ALA A 122 -3.29 -6.45 12.91
C ALA A 122 -2.87 -5.04 12.53
N GLU A 123 -2.51 -4.81 11.26
CA GLU A 123 -2.17 -3.49 10.70
C GLU A 123 -3.34 -2.52 10.87
N PHE A 124 -4.55 -2.96 10.51
CA PHE A 124 -5.76 -2.15 10.58
C PHE A 124 -6.16 -1.79 12.01
N ASN A 125 -6.02 -2.73 12.95
CA ASN A 125 -6.30 -2.48 14.35
C ASN A 125 -5.30 -1.48 14.97
N MET A 126 -4.06 -1.45 14.49
CA MET A 126 -3.09 -0.43 14.88
C MET A 126 -3.42 0.94 14.29
N SER A 127 -3.84 1.02 13.02
CA SER A 127 -4.17 2.30 12.37
C SER A 127 -5.52 2.89 12.75
N CYS A 128 -6.48 2.07 13.16
CA CYS A 128 -7.82 2.48 13.52
C CYS A 128 -8.28 1.73 14.79
N PRO A 129 -7.71 2.04 15.97
CA PRO A 129 -8.13 1.38 17.20
C PRO A 129 -9.63 1.62 17.45
N GLY A 130 -10.43 0.57 17.39
CA GLY A 130 -11.89 0.61 17.61
C GLY A 130 -12.77 0.54 16.35
N VAL A 131 -12.20 0.55 15.14
CA VAL A 131 -12.98 0.34 13.90
C VAL A 131 -13.06 -1.15 13.60
N SER A 132 -14.18 -1.77 14.01
CA SER A 132 -14.46 -3.18 13.73
C SER A 132 -15.08 -3.33 12.34
N PHE A 133 -14.32 -3.83 11.37
CA PHE A 133 -14.89 -4.30 10.11
C PHE A 133 -15.57 -5.64 10.35
N ARG A 134 -16.90 -5.60 10.43
CA ARG A 134 -17.75 -6.77 10.28
C ARG A 134 -17.77 -7.09 8.78
N MET A 135 -17.03 -8.11 8.35
CA MET A 135 -17.40 -8.82 7.12
C MET A 135 -18.77 -9.43 7.41
N THR A 136 -19.83 -8.73 7.04
CA THR A 136 -21.15 -9.34 7.01
C THR A 136 -21.14 -10.45 5.96
N PRO A 137 -21.72 -11.62 6.29
CA PRO A 137 -21.69 -12.81 5.47
C PRO A 137 -22.36 -12.61 4.11
#